data_AF-M8BLS7-F1
#
_entry.id   AF-M8BLS7-F1
#
_cell.length_a   1.000
_cell.length_b   1.000
_cell.length_c   1.000
_cell.angle_alpha   90.00
_cell.angle_beta   90.00
_cell.angle_gamma   90.00
#
_symmetry.space_group_name_H-M   'P 1'
#
loop_
_entity.id
_entity.type
_entity.pdbx_description
1 polymer ?
#
loop_
_entity_poly.entity_id
_entity_poly.type
_entity_poly.pdbx_seq_one_letter_code
_entity_poly.pdbx_strand_id
1 'polypeptide(L)'
;MQLQLAKRKGKDQRAAQSSSSGDSDEPSELEVPEEEPDSYHSGQMAVEDSDFYNFDADRMEKCFKRGQVWALYGDDDGMPRHYALVETASPGRQFRAQIRWLEHQPDGKEGKPCGAFKVGREVTVHSVNVFSHLVACERVAREAYRVYPKKGSVWALHAGEYADTGRPKYDFVVFLSGYSEVHGISFGYLEKVEGFRSIFARREIGVRAVQYLREGDVGLLSHQTPARKVSKGEASTLPRGDCWELDPASLPAELLHA
;
A
#
# COMPACT_ATOMS: atom_id res chain seq x y z
N MET A 1 12.17 -0.68 7.03
CA MET A 1 12.78 0.51 7.67
C MET A 1 12.43 0.45 9.16
N GLN A 2 13.40 0.39 10.09
CA GLN A 2 13.06 0.32 11.53
C GLN A 2 12.70 1.72 12.05
N LEU A 3 11.41 1.98 12.28
CA LEU A 3 10.98 3.12 13.10
C LEU A 3 11.14 2.73 14.58
N GLN A 4 12.26 3.13 15.19
CA GLN A 4 12.46 2.96 16.64
C GLN A 4 11.54 3.90 17.43
N LEU A 5 10.71 3.30 18.29
CA LEU A 5 9.92 3.98 19.32
C LEU A 5 10.82 4.41 20.49
N ALA A 6 11.08 5.71 20.63
CA ALA A 6 11.69 6.25 21.85
C ALA A 6 10.61 6.47 22.94
N LYS A 7 10.54 5.54 23.91
CA LYS A 7 9.86 5.77 25.19
C LYS A 7 10.74 6.63 26.10
N ARG A 8 10.36 7.88 26.35
CA ARG A 8 10.94 8.67 27.45
C ARG A 8 10.28 8.24 28.77
N LYS A 9 11.07 7.69 29.69
CA LYS A 9 10.71 7.55 31.11
C LYS A 9 11.64 8.47 31.91
N GLY A 10 11.08 9.54 32.47
CA GLY A 10 11.77 10.35 33.47
C GLY A 10 11.60 9.75 34.86
N LYS A 11 12.67 9.81 35.67
CA LYS A 11 12.55 9.99 37.11
C LYS A 11 13.88 10.44 37.73
N ASP A 12 13.77 11.51 38.50
CA ASP A 12 14.80 12.08 39.38
C ASP A 12 15.31 11.10 40.45
N GLN A 13 16.54 11.33 40.92
CA GLN A 13 16.85 11.42 42.36
C GLN A 13 18.21 12.08 42.66
N ARG A 14 18.25 12.77 43.81
CA ARG A 14 19.32 13.64 44.36
C ARG A 14 20.30 12.88 45.29
N ALA A 15 21.54 13.42 45.29
CA ALA A 15 22.49 13.70 46.40
C ALA A 15 23.17 12.57 47.22
N ALA A 16 24.51 12.60 47.30
CA ALA A 16 25.31 12.96 48.50
C ALA A 16 26.84 12.90 48.22
N GLN A 17 27.62 13.62 49.03
CA GLN A 17 29.04 13.99 48.91
C GLN A 17 30.03 12.96 49.53
N SER A 18 31.32 12.95 49.10
CA SER A 18 32.51 13.03 49.99
C SER A 18 33.87 13.04 49.26
N SER A 19 34.65 14.09 49.52
CA SER A 19 36.12 14.21 49.72
C SER A 19 37.20 13.41 48.95
N SER A 20 38.13 14.21 48.38
CA SER A 20 39.60 14.28 48.57
C SER A 20 40.59 13.61 47.61
N SER A 21 41.61 14.44 47.34
CA SER A 21 43.00 14.22 46.88
C SER A 21 43.21 13.75 45.45
N GLY A 22 44.04 14.52 44.75
CA GLY A 22 44.32 14.40 43.33
C GLY A 22 45.46 13.46 43.00
N ASP A 23 45.56 13.20 41.71
CA ASP A 23 46.84 13.12 41.03
C ASP A 23 46.63 13.54 39.58
N SER A 24 47.67 14.12 38.99
CA SER A 24 47.65 14.68 37.65
C SER A 24 48.02 13.60 36.66
N ASP A 25 47.06 13.11 35.88
CA ASP A 25 47.33 12.28 34.71
C ASP A 25 46.53 12.80 33.51
N GLU A 26 47.29 13.29 32.54
CA GLU A 26 46.87 13.75 31.22
C GLU A 26 46.41 12.53 30.39
N PRO A 27 45.15 12.45 29.93
CA PRO A 27 44.77 11.39 29.01
C PRO A 27 45.02 11.83 27.56
N SER A 28 45.80 11.01 26.87
CA SER A 28 46.02 11.04 25.42
C SER A 28 44.74 11.31 24.62
N GLU A 29 44.78 12.30 23.73
CA GLU A 29 43.76 12.51 22.70
C GLU A 29 43.65 11.25 21.82
N LEU A 30 42.56 10.51 22.01
CA LEU A 30 42.12 9.48 21.06
C LEU A 30 41.46 10.20 19.89
N GLU A 31 42.14 10.23 18.74
CA GLU A 31 41.55 10.61 17.47
C GLU A 31 40.36 9.69 17.18
N VAL A 32 39.15 10.25 17.27
CA VAL A 32 37.91 9.60 16.84
C VAL A 32 37.92 9.64 15.31
N PRO A 33 37.90 8.49 14.61
CA PRO A 33 37.73 8.52 13.16
C PRO A 33 36.37 9.15 12.85
N GLU A 34 36.38 10.23 12.06
CA GLU A 34 35.16 10.77 11.46
C GLU A 34 34.59 9.70 10.54
N GLU A 35 33.61 8.94 11.04
CA GLU A 35 32.81 8.04 10.20
C GLU A 35 31.97 8.89 9.24
N GLU A 36 32.47 8.97 8.01
CA GLU A 36 31.71 9.36 6.82
C GLU A 36 30.32 8.71 6.88
N PRO A 37 29.22 9.46 6.72
CA PRO A 37 27.90 8.88 6.82
C PRO A 37 27.71 7.91 5.66
N ASP A 38 27.70 6.62 5.99
CA ASP A 38 27.32 5.51 5.12
C ASP A 38 26.13 5.96 4.27
N SER A 39 26.38 6.08 2.96
CA SER A 39 25.33 6.43 2.02
C SER A 39 24.28 5.34 2.14
N TYR A 40 23.14 5.67 2.75
CA TYR A 40 21.94 4.86 2.69
C TYR A 40 21.54 4.82 1.22
N HIS A 41 22.08 3.86 0.48
CA HIS A 41 21.47 3.34 -0.73
C HIS A 41 20.16 2.67 -0.26
N SER A 42 19.18 3.51 0.03
CA SER A 42 17.78 3.14 0.12
C SER A 42 17.47 2.51 -1.22
N GLY A 43 17.48 1.17 -1.28
CA GLY A 43 17.23 0.42 -2.49
C GLY A 43 15.94 0.89 -3.11
N GLN A 44 16.05 1.77 -4.12
CA GLN A 44 14.96 2.05 -5.02
C GLN A 44 14.69 0.73 -5.72
N MET A 45 13.69 -0.01 -5.25
CA MET A 45 13.12 -1.08 -6.04
C MET A 45 12.58 -0.41 -7.30
N ALA A 46 13.26 -0.63 -8.43
CA ALA A 46 12.81 -0.12 -9.71
C ALA A 46 11.45 -0.77 -9.99
N VAL A 47 10.40 0.03 -10.00
CA VAL A 47 9.07 -0.37 -10.45
C VAL A 47 9.14 -0.45 -11.97
N GLU A 48 8.64 -1.53 -12.55
CA GLU A 48 8.57 -1.63 -14.00
C GLU A 48 7.54 -0.66 -14.59
N ASP A 49 7.83 -0.17 -15.79
CA ASP A 49 6.87 0.64 -16.53
C ASP A 49 5.70 -0.21 -17.04
N SER A 50 4.51 0.38 -16.98
CA SER A 50 3.25 -0.09 -17.58
C SER A 50 3.32 -0.10 -19.11
N ASP A 51 2.40 -0.82 -19.78
CA ASP A 51 2.41 -0.96 -21.24
C ASP A 51 1.85 0.27 -21.99
N PHE A 52 0.78 0.89 -21.46
CA PHE A 52 0.04 2.00 -22.09
C PHE A 52 -0.20 3.18 -21.13
N TYR A 53 -0.72 2.94 -19.91
CA TYR A 53 -1.17 4.00 -19.00
C TYR A 53 -0.16 4.34 -17.91
N ASN A 54 0.26 5.61 -17.83
CA ASN A 54 1.12 6.09 -16.75
C ASN A 54 0.33 6.25 -15.42
N PHE A 55 0.41 5.25 -14.53
CA PHE A 55 -0.20 5.29 -13.20
C PHE A 55 0.44 6.32 -12.24
N ASP A 56 1.71 6.67 -12.43
CA ASP A 56 2.38 7.69 -11.60
C ASP A 56 1.76 9.08 -11.75
N ALA A 57 1.15 9.35 -12.91
CA ALA A 57 0.40 10.57 -13.13
C ALA A 57 -0.78 10.73 -12.15
N ASP A 58 -1.34 9.62 -11.64
CA ASP A 58 -2.48 9.65 -10.71
C ASP A 58 -2.06 9.92 -9.25
N ARG A 59 -0.76 9.81 -8.93
CA ARG A 59 -0.20 9.95 -7.56
C ARG A 59 0.86 11.06 -7.43
N MET A 60 0.85 12.03 -8.35
CA MET A 60 1.70 13.22 -8.25
C MET A 60 1.34 14.10 -7.04
N GLU A 61 2.28 14.96 -6.61
CA GLU A 61 2.09 15.84 -5.44
C GLU A 61 0.81 16.70 -5.48
N LYS A 62 0.37 17.09 -6.68
CA LYS A 62 -0.85 17.88 -6.88
C LYS A 62 -2.16 17.09 -6.74
N CYS A 63 -2.10 15.76 -6.69
CA CYS A 63 -3.26 14.89 -6.63
C CYS A 63 -3.88 14.82 -5.23
N PHE A 64 -3.09 15.07 -4.19
CA PHE A 64 -3.50 14.95 -2.80
C PHE A 64 -4.35 16.14 -2.34
N LYS A 65 -5.54 15.84 -1.81
CA LYS A 65 -6.49 16.83 -1.28
C LYS A 65 -6.95 16.43 0.11
N ARG A 66 -7.19 17.44 0.95
CA ARG A 66 -7.74 17.25 2.29
C ARG A 66 -9.04 16.46 2.25
N GLY A 67 -9.19 15.51 3.16
CA GLY A 67 -10.38 14.67 3.32
C GLY A 67 -10.40 13.42 2.43
N GLN A 68 -9.42 13.24 1.55
CA GLN A 68 -9.28 12.02 0.75
C GLN A 68 -8.68 10.88 1.57
N VAL A 69 -9.13 9.65 1.30
CA VAL A 69 -8.50 8.44 1.81
C VAL A 69 -7.63 7.84 0.72
N TRP A 70 -6.37 7.57 1.02
CA TRP A 70 -5.41 6.98 0.10
C TRP A 70 -4.93 5.64 0.60
N ALA A 71 -4.58 4.76 -0.35
CA ALA A 71 -3.84 3.53 -0.10
C ALA A 71 -2.34 3.80 -0.14
N LEU A 72 -1.61 3.19 0.78
CA LEU A 72 -0.19 3.31 0.96
C LEU A 72 0.46 1.92 0.99
N TYR A 73 1.65 1.82 0.42
CA TYR A 73 2.45 0.61 0.39
C TYR A 73 2.98 0.28 1.79
N GLY A 74 2.88 -1.01 2.17
CA GLY A 74 3.44 -1.54 3.42
C GLY A 74 4.89 -1.99 3.27
N ASP A 75 5.59 -2.09 4.40
CA ASP A 75 6.98 -2.56 4.47
C ASP A 75 7.10 -4.11 4.41
N ASP A 76 5.97 -4.84 4.43
CA ASP A 76 5.92 -6.30 4.54
C ASP A 76 6.24 -7.01 3.21
N ASP A 77 5.41 -6.80 2.20
CA ASP A 77 5.59 -7.34 0.85
C ASP A 77 5.42 -6.28 -0.25
N GLY A 78 5.37 -5.00 0.14
CA GLY A 78 5.26 -3.88 -0.78
C GLY A 78 3.86 -3.66 -1.35
N MET A 79 2.82 -4.32 -0.82
CA MET A 79 1.45 -4.19 -1.34
C MET A 79 0.67 -3.06 -0.64
N PRO A 80 -0.29 -2.40 -1.35
CA PRO A 80 -0.96 -1.20 -0.84
C PRO A 80 -2.15 -1.52 0.08
N ARG A 81 -1.87 -2.08 1.27
CA ARG A 81 -2.91 -2.48 2.25
C ARG A 81 -3.20 -1.45 3.33
N HIS A 82 -2.37 -0.42 3.48
CA HIS A 82 -2.54 0.58 4.53
C HIS A 82 -3.36 1.76 4.01
N TYR A 83 -4.34 2.22 4.78
CA TYR A 83 -5.17 3.37 4.41
C TYR A 83 -4.92 4.56 5.32
N ALA A 84 -4.90 5.76 4.75
CA ALA A 84 -4.75 6.99 5.52
C ALA A 84 -5.62 8.12 4.97
N LEU A 85 -6.15 8.93 5.88
CA LEU A 85 -6.86 10.16 5.60
C LEU A 85 -5.85 11.29 5.43
N VAL A 86 -5.90 12.02 4.31
CA VAL A 86 -5.08 13.20 4.08
C VAL A 86 -5.70 14.40 4.82
N GLU A 87 -4.96 14.97 5.78
CA GLU A 87 -5.36 16.20 6.47
C GLU A 87 -4.85 17.44 5.74
N THR A 88 -3.58 17.40 5.32
CA THR A 88 -2.96 18.47 4.51
C THR A 88 -1.93 17.87 3.56
N ALA A 89 -1.74 18.52 2.41
CA ALA A 89 -0.67 18.22 1.47
C ALA A 89 -0.07 19.53 0.95
N SER A 90 1.25 19.59 0.89
CA SER A 90 2.02 20.75 0.46
C SER A 90 2.97 20.30 -0.66
N PRO A 91 2.61 20.52 -1.94
CA PRO A 91 3.49 20.24 -3.07
C PRO A 91 4.66 21.23 -3.13
N GLY A 92 5.77 20.84 -3.76
CA GLY A 92 6.95 21.67 -3.97
C GLY A 92 8.26 20.92 -3.71
N ARG A 93 9.36 21.67 -3.62
CA ARG A 93 10.73 21.12 -3.45
C ARG A 93 10.90 20.15 -2.28
N GLN A 94 10.06 20.27 -1.27
CA GLN A 94 10.01 19.36 -0.13
C GLN A 94 8.55 18.97 0.07
N PHE A 95 8.07 18.03 -0.74
CA PHE A 95 6.73 17.50 -0.56
C PHE A 95 6.50 17.09 0.89
N ARG A 96 5.35 17.48 1.44
CA ARG A 96 4.94 17.08 2.78
C ARG A 96 3.44 16.84 2.80
N ALA A 97 3.02 15.71 3.33
CA ALA A 97 1.61 15.45 3.64
C ALA A 97 1.45 15.03 5.09
N GLN A 98 0.49 15.65 5.78
CA GLN A 98 0.02 15.18 7.09
C GLN A 98 -1.14 14.22 6.83
N ILE A 99 -0.99 13.00 7.32
CA ILE A 99 -1.97 11.93 7.15
C ILE A 99 -2.34 11.35 8.51
N ARG A 100 -3.57 10.84 8.63
CA ARG A 100 -4.02 10.05 9.78
C ARG A 100 -4.30 8.63 9.34
N TRP A 101 -3.64 7.65 9.95
CA TRP A 101 -3.84 6.25 9.62
C TRP A 101 -5.29 5.84 9.88
N LEU A 102 -5.82 4.94 9.05
CA LEU A 102 -7.11 4.30 9.24
C LEU A 102 -6.88 2.92 9.86
N GLU A 103 -7.35 2.74 11.09
CA GLU A 103 -7.24 1.51 11.87
C GLU A 103 -8.48 0.65 11.62
N HIS A 104 -8.30 -0.59 11.16
CA HIS A 104 -9.39 -1.51 10.90
C HIS A 104 -10.14 -1.84 12.22
N GLN A 105 -11.45 -2.08 12.15
CA GLN A 105 -12.30 -2.34 13.30
C GLN A 105 -12.90 -3.76 13.23
N PRO A 106 -13.05 -4.48 14.36
CA PRO A 106 -12.75 -4.05 15.73
C PRO A 106 -11.32 -4.34 16.20
N ASP A 107 -10.49 -4.98 15.38
CA ASP A 107 -9.17 -5.47 15.79
C ASP A 107 -8.11 -4.37 15.95
N GLY A 108 -8.37 -3.15 15.48
CA GLY A 108 -7.45 -2.02 15.56
C GLY A 108 -6.19 -2.20 14.71
N LYS A 109 -6.16 -3.23 13.85
CA LYS A 109 -4.98 -3.57 13.06
C LYS A 109 -4.93 -2.74 11.77
N GLU A 110 -3.73 -2.42 11.33
CA GLU A 110 -3.51 -1.87 9.99
C GLU A 110 -3.31 -3.01 8.98
N GLY A 111 -3.30 -2.69 7.68
CA GLY A 111 -3.00 -3.67 6.63
C GLY A 111 -4.16 -4.57 6.23
N LYS A 112 -5.40 -4.22 6.62
CA LYS A 112 -6.62 -4.85 6.12
C LYS A 112 -7.24 -3.99 5.02
N PRO A 113 -7.51 -4.53 3.82
CA PRO A 113 -7.89 -3.71 2.67
C PRO A 113 -9.41 -3.49 2.55
N CYS A 114 -10.22 -4.08 3.43
CA CYS A 114 -11.68 -4.00 3.36
C CYS A 114 -12.28 -4.05 4.76
N GLY A 115 -13.41 -3.37 4.95
CA GLY A 115 -14.16 -3.36 6.20
C GLY A 115 -14.44 -1.95 6.73
N ALA A 116 -14.65 -1.89 8.04
CA ALA A 116 -14.84 -0.65 8.78
C ALA A 116 -13.52 -0.16 9.37
N PHE A 117 -13.30 1.14 9.32
CA PHE A 117 -12.08 1.79 9.76
C PHE A 117 -12.39 2.99 10.63
N LYS A 118 -11.50 3.25 11.60
CA LYS A 118 -11.52 4.45 12.42
C LYS A 118 -10.27 5.28 12.18
N VAL A 119 -10.39 6.60 12.20
CA VAL A 119 -9.24 7.50 12.13
C VAL A 119 -8.39 7.36 13.39
N GLY A 120 -7.12 7.04 13.20
CA GLY A 120 -6.11 6.78 14.23
C GLY A 120 -5.07 7.89 14.34
N ARG A 121 -3.82 7.48 14.57
CA ARG A 121 -2.67 8.39 14.79
C ARG A 121 -2.33 9.22 13.56
N GLU A 122 -1.83 10.43 13.82
CA GLU A 122 -1.32 11.34 12.79
C GLU A 122 0.19 11.11 12.56
N VAL A 123 0.61 11.19 11.30
CA VAL A 123 2.02 11.17 10.89
C VAL A 123 2.25 12.14 9.73
N THR A 124 3.49 12.56 9.55
CA THR A 124 3.92 13.35 8.40
C THR A 124 4.75 12.48 7.46
N VAL A 125 4.38 12.45 6.18
CA VAL A 125 5.13 11.77 5.12
C VAL A 125 5.76 12.80 4.18
N HIS A 126 6.93 12.47 3.64
CA HIS A 126 7.78 13.39 2.87
C HIS A 126 8.00 12.96 1.41
N SER A 127 7.36 11.87 0.99
CA SER A 127 7.47 11.34 -0.37
C SER A 127 6.09 10.94 -0.89
N VAL A 128 5.85 11.14 -2.18
CA VAL A 128 4.63 10.67 -2.85
C VAL A 128 4.68 9.18 -3.17
N ASN A 129 5.89 8.59 -3.22
CA ASN A 129 6.09 7.18 -3.62
C ASN A 129 5.51 6.19 -2.60
N VAL A 130 5.19 6.63 -1.39
CA VAL A 130 4.50 5.80 -0.39
C VAL A 130 3.02 5.60 -0.72
N PHE A 131 2.45 6.44 -1.59
CA PHE A 131 1.05 6.39 -1.98
C PHE A 131 0.86 5.54 -3.24
N SER A 132 -0.19 4.70 -3.20
CA SER A 132 -0.62 3.89 -4.34
C SER A 132 -1.75 4.59 -5.08
N HIS A 133 -2.93 4.72 -4.47
CA HIS A 133 -4.12 5.23 -5.14
C HIS A 133 -5.14 5.84 -4.19
N LEU A 134 -6.04 6.64 -4.75
CA LEU A 134 -7.20 7.16 -4.06
C LEU A 134 -8.23 6.03 -3.81
N VAL A 135 -8.64 5.86 -2.57
CA VAL A 135 -9.58 4.80 -2.16
C VAL A 135 -11.01 5.31 -2.21
N ALA A 136 -11.87 4.59 -2.94
CA ALA A 136 -13.31 4.82 -2.92
C ALA A 136 -13.90 4.30 -1.60
N CYS A 137 -14.25 5.21 -0.69
CA CYS A 137 -14.76 4.89 0.64
C CYS A 137 -16.06 5.63 0.96
N GLU A 138 -16.82 5.09 1.90
CA GLU A 138 -17.98 5.74 2.50
C GLU A 138 -17.59 6.30 3.87
N ARG A 139 -17.87 7.58 4.12
CA ARG A 139 -17.72 8.18 5.45
C ARG A 139 -19.02 8.02 6.22
N VAL A 140 -19.04 7.09 7.17
CA VAL A 140 -20.24 6.76 7.96
C VAL A 140 -20.38 7.62 9.22
N ALA A 141 -19.28 8.19 9.72
CA ALA A 141 -19.30 9.19 10.80
C ALA A 141 -18.06 10.10 10.71
N ARG A 142 -17.91 11.05 11.65
CA ARG A 142 -16.80 12.03 11.64
C ARG A 142 -15.42 11.37 11.48
N GLU A 143 -15.17 10.28 12.18
CA GLU A 143 -13.89 9.56 12.18
C GLU A 143 -14.05 8.07 11.81
N ALA A 144 -15.15 7.72 11.13
CA ALA A 144 -15.44 6.33 10.76
C ALA A 144 -15.70 6.23 9.26
N TYR A 145 -15.01 5.28 8.63
CA TYR A 145 -15.00 5.04 7.20
C TYR A 145 -15.28 3.56 6.91
N ARG A 146 -15.87 3.27 5.76
CA ARG A 146 -16.04 1.92 5.23
C ARG A 146 -15.42 1.82 3.85
N VAL A 147 -14.61 0.80 3.64
CA VAL A 147 -13.99 0.48 2.36
C VAL A 147 -14.47 -0.89 1.94
N TYR A 148 -15.13 -0.94 0.80
CA TYR A 148 -15.59 -2.18 0.18
C TYR A 148 -15.37 -2.08 -1.33
N PRO A 149 -15.09 -3.22 -2.00
CA PRO A 149 -14.90 -3.20 -3.42
C PRO A 149 -16.11 -2.63 -4.17
N LYS A 150 -15.81 -1.90 -5.24
CA LYS A 150 -16.82 -1.29 -6.11
C LYS A 150 -16.89 -2.05 -7.42
N LYS A 151 -18.05 -1.99 -8.08
CA LYS A 151 -18.18 -2.51 -9.44
C LYS A 151 -17.12 -1.90 -10.35
N GLY A 152 -16.39 -2.73 -11.09
CA GLY A 152 -15.32 -2.37 -12.00
C GLY A 152 -13.95 -2.19 -11.35
N SER A 153 -13.85 -2.23 -10.01
CA SER A 153 -12.54 -2.19 -9.34
C SER A 153 -11.83 -3.55 -9.45
N VAL A 154 -10.50 -3.51 -9.60
CA VAL A 154 -9.64 -4.69 -9.67
C VAL A 154 -8.96 -4.92 -8.34
N TRP A 155 -8.92 -6.17 -7.88
CA TRP A 155 -8.37 -6.56 -6.58
C TRP A 155 -7.56 -7.84 -6.68
N ALA A 156 -6.57 -7.94 -5.81
CA ALA A 156 -5.84 -9.16 -5.54
C ALA A 156 -6.56 -9.98 -4.45
N LEU A 157 -6.73 -11.27 -4.70
CA LEU A 157 -7.18 -12.28 -3.73
C LEU A 157 -6.01 -13.16 -3.34
N HIS A 158 -5.86 -13.46 -2.05
CA HIS A 158 -4.90 -14.48 -1.62
C HIS A 158 -5.25 -15.83 -2.25
N ALA A 159 -4.38 -16.34 -3.12
CA ALA A 159 -4.42 -17.72 -3.56
C ALA A 159 -3.80 -18.55 -2.43
N GLY A 160 -4.55 -19.48 -1.84
CA GLY A 160 -4.22 -20.13 -0.55
C GLY A 160 -2.89 -20.88 -0.46
N GLU A 161 -2.11 -20.98 -1.54
CA GLU A 161 -0.76 -21.54 -1.55
C GLU A 161 0.27 -20.40 -1.61
N TYR A 162 1.20 -20.36 -0.65
CA TYR A 162 2.40 -19.52 -0.76
C TYR A 162 3.26 -20.00 -1.92
N ALA A 163 3.89 -19.07 -2.65
CA ALA A 163 4.90 -19.45 -3.64
C ALA A 163 6.09 -20.13 -2.93
N ASP A 164 6.86 -20.93 -3.67
CA ASP A 164 8.10 -21.56 -3.16
C ASP A 164 9.10 -20.52 -2.62
N THR A 165 8.96 -19.25 -3.04
CA THR A 165 9.72 -18.10 -2.56
C THR A 165 9.32 -17.61 -1.17
N GLY A 166 8.27 -18.20 -0.56
CA GLY A 166 7.68 -17.75 0.70
C GLY A 166 6.78 -16.51 0.57
N ARG A 167 6.60 -15.97 -0.65
CA ARG A 167 5.74 -14.81 -0.91
C ARG A 167 4.29 -15.24 -1.14
N PRO A 168 3.30 -14.42 -0.74
CA PRO A 168 1.91 -14.75 -1.00
C PRO A 168 1.62 -14.74 -2.50
N LYS A 169 0.87 -15.72 -2.99
CA LYS A 169 0.38 -15.77 -4.36
C LYS A 169 -0.97 -15.07 -4.44
N TYR A 170 -1.22 -14.41 -5.57
CA TYR A 170 -2.47 -13.71 -5.80
C TYR A 170 -3.17 -14.17 -7.08
N ASP A 171 -4.48 -14.31 -7.00
CA ASP A 171 -5.35 -14.22 -8.16
C ASP A 171 -5.83 -12.76 -8.30
N PHE A 172 -5.90 -12.26 -9.52
CA PHE A 172 -6.45 -10.93 -9.80
C PHE A 172 -7.88 -11.06 -10.31
N VAL A 173 -8.76 -10.19 -9.82
CA VAL A 173 -10.19 -10.24 -10.13
C VAL A 173 -10.74 -8.85 -10.38
N VAL A 174 -11.72 -8.75 -11.29
CA VAL A 174 -12.54 -7.55 -11.48
C VAL A 174 -13.91 -7.76 -10.88
N PHE A 175 -14.36 -6.83 -10.05
CA PHE A 175 -15.70 -6.93 -9.46
C PHE A 175 -16.79 -6.52 -10.45
N LEU A 176 -17.79 -7.39 -10.60
CA LEU A 176 -18.90 -7.23 -11.55
C LEU A 176 -20.12 -6.55 -10.91
N SER A 177 -20.19 -6.55 -9.58
CA SER A 177 -21.20 -5.86 -8.77
C SER A 177 -20.55 -5.05 -7.64
N GLY A 178 -21.34 -4.22 -6.95
CA GLY A 178 -20.94 -3.67 -5.65
C GLY A 178 -21.17 -4.70 -4.54
N TYR A 179 -20.54 -4.48 -3.39
CA TYR A 179 -20.74 -5.28 -2.18
C TYR A 179 -22.12 -5.05 -1.55
N SER A 180 -22.74 -6.12 -1.07
CA SER A 180 -23.95 -6.13 -0.24
C SER A 180 -23.83 -7.22 0.82
N GLU A 181 -24.22 -6.94 2.05
CA GLU A 181 -24.22 -7.94 3.13
C GLU A 181 -25.13 -9.15 2.79
N VAL A 182 -26.27 -8.91 2.13
CA VAL A 182 -27.26 -9.95 1.82
C VAL A 182 -26.80 -10.84 0.66
N HIS A 183 -26.19 -10.25 -0.37
CA HIS A 183 -25.90 -10.94 -1.63
C HIS A 183 -24.40 -11.17 -1.88
N GLY A 184 -23.53 -10.66 -1.01
CA GLY A 184 -22.09 -10.65 -1.19
C GLY A 184 -21.67 -9.75 -2.35
N ILE A 185 -20.67 -10.20 -3.10
CA ILE A 185 -20.16 -9.50 -4.28
C ILE A 185 -19.71 -10.47 -5.36
N SER A 186 -20.07 -10.18 -6.61
CA SER A 186 -19.70 -10.99 -7.77
C SER A 186 -18.42 -10.46 -8.43
N PHE A 187 -17.57 -11.36 -8.91
CA PHE A 187 -16.32 -11.04 -9.59
C PHE A 187 -16.03 -12.00 -10.74
N GLY A 188 -15.14 -11.59 -11.65
CA GLY A 188 -14.56 -12.45 -12.67
C GLY A 188 -13.04 -12.45 -12.56
N TYR A 189 -12.40 -13.58 -12.84
CA TYR A 189 -10.94 -13.68 -12.82
C TYR A 189 -10.31 -12.94 -14.00
N LEU A 190 -9.13 -12.37 -13.74
CA LEU A 190 -8.25 -11.75 -14.71
C LEU A 190 -7.01 -12.64 -14.90
N GLU A 191 -6.66 -12.93 -16.14
CA GLU A 191 -5.50 -13.74 -16.51
C GLU A 191 -4.49 -12.85 -17.24
N LYS A 192 -3.21 -12.91 -16.87
CA LYS A 192 -2.15 -12.13 -17.53
C LYS A 192 -2.10 -12.52 -19.01
N VAL A 193 -2.04 -11.51 -19.88
CA VAL A 193 -1.88 -11.70 -21.31
C VAL A 193 -0.40 -11.88 -21.62
N GLU A 194 -0.04 -12.99 -22.26
CA GLU A 194 1.33 -13.28 -22.68
C GLU A 194 1.88 -12.19 -23.61
N GLY A 195 3.15 -11.82 -23.41
CA GLY A 195 3.82 -10.79 -24.21
C GLY A 195 3.56 -9.35 -23.75
N PHE A 196 2.70 -9.13 -22.75
CA PHE A 196 2.48 -7.83 -22.12
C PHE A 196 2.96 -7.86 -20.66
N ARG A 197 3.42 -6.72 -20.15
CA ARG A 197 3.91 -6.63 -18.76
C ARG A 197 2.76 -6.64 -17.76
N SER A 198 1.73 -5.88 -18.07
CA SER A 198 0.71 -5.41 -17.13
C SER A 198 -0.73 -5.56 -17.63
N ILE A 199 -0.91 -6.20 -18.79
CA ILE A 199 -2.24 -6.44 -19.37
C ILE A 199 -2.82 -7.77 -18.90
N PHE A 200 -4.06 -7.70 -18.45
CA PHE A 200 -4.84 -8.84 -18.01
C PHE A 200 -6.18 -8.90 -18.74
N ALA A 201 -6.55 -10.07 -19.23
CA ALA A 201 -7.83 -10.32 -19.89
C ALA A 201 -8.81 -10.95 -18.91
N ARG A 202 -10.08 -10.55 -18.98
CA ARG A 202 -11.12 -11.24 -18.22
C ARG A 202 -11.41 -12.60 -18.81
N ARG A 203 -11.47 -13.60 -17.93
CA ARG A 203 -11.98 -14.92 -18.29
C ARG A 203 -13.48 -14.88 -18.50
N GLU A 204 -13.92 -15.06 -19.74
CA GLU A 204 -15.34 -15.02 -20.13
C GLU A 204 -16.05 -16.38 -20.01
N ILE A 205 -15.30 -17.49 -20.02
CA ILE A 205 -15.87 -18.85 -20.17
C ILE A 205 -15.48 -19.77 -19.01
N GLY A 206 -16.45 -20.59 -18.60
CA GLY A 206 -16.30 -21.66 -17.63
C GLY A 206 -16.58 -21.22 -16.19
N VAL A 207 -16.27 -22.10 -15.24
CA VAL A 207 -16.58 -21.87 -13.81
C VAL A 207 -15.92 -20.60 -13.26
N ARG A 208 -14.76 -20.18 -13.79
CA ARG A 208 -14.05 -18.96 -13.37
C ARG A 208 -14.59 -17.66 -14.01
N ALA A 209 -15.62 -17.73 -14.85
CA ALA A 209 -16.14 -16.54 -15.53
C ALA A 209 -16.89 -15.57 -14.59
N VAL A 210 -17.65 -16.14 -13.65
CA VAL A 210 -18.36 -15.41 -12.60
C VAL A 210 -18.29 -16.24 -11.32
N GLN A 211 -17.80 -15.61 -10.26
CA GLN A 211 -17.71 -16.15 -8.92
C GLN A 211 -18.25 -15.13 -7.92
N TYR A 212 -18.43 -15.56 -6.66
CA TYR A 212 -19.03 -14.74 -5.61
C TYR A 212 -18.21 -14.84 -4.33
N LEU A 213 -17.93 -13.71 -3.68
CA LEU A 213 -17.50 -13.66 -2.29
C LEU A 213 -18.71 -13.36 -1.42
N ARG A 214 -18.93 -14.15 -0.37
CA ARG A 214 -19.90 -13.82 0.67
C ARG A 214 -19.26 -12.92 1.72
N GLU A 215 -20.05 -12.40 2.66
CA GLU A 215 -19.56 -11.56 3.75
C GLU A 215 -18.40 -12.21 4.53
N GLY A 216 -18.48 -13.53 4.79
CA GLY A 216 -17.40 -14.25 5.48
C GLY A 216 -16.09 -14.40 4.67
N ASP A 217 -16.16 -14.22 3.35
CA ASP A 217 -15.05 -14.47 2.43
C ASP A 217 -14.27 -13.19 2.07
N VAL A 218 -14.74 -12.01 2.50
CA VAL A 218 -14.06 -10.73 2.21
C VAL A 218 -12.65 -10.66 2.79
N GLY A 219 -12.33 -11.50 3.79
CA GLY A 219 -10.98 -11.66 4.32
C GLY A 219 -9.97 -12.25 3.32
N LEU A 220 -10.43 -12.79 2.17
CA LEU A 220 -9.55 -13.24 1.09
C LEU A 220 -8.98 -12.08 0.27
N LEU A 221 -9.54 -10.88 0.38
CA LEU A 221 -9.04 -9.69 -0.30
C LEU A 221 -7.68 -9.29 0.30
N SER A 222 -6.68 -9.13 -0.56
CA SER A 222 -5.34 -8.68 -0.18
C SER A 222 -5.21 -7.16 -0.32
N HIS A 223 -5.51 -6.62 -1.50
CA HIS A 223 -5.46 -5.19 -1.79
C HIS A 223 -6.23 -4.87 -3.08
N GLN A 224 -6.59 -3.60 -3.24
CA GLN A 224 -7.05 -3.06 -4.52
C GLN A 224 -5.84 -2.76 -5.41
N THR A 225 -5.92 -3.16 -6.68
CA THR A 225 -4.90 -2.88 -7.69
C THR A 225 -5.42 -1.75 -8.59
N PRO A 226 -4.70 -0.62 -8.71
CA PRO A 226 -5.07 0.42 -9.67
C PRO A 226 -5.14 -0.17 -11.08
N ALA A 227 -6.20 0.16 -11.82
CA ALA A 227 -6.46 -0.47 -13.10
C ALA A 227 -7.15 0.48 -14.08
N ARG A 228 -6.82 0.36 -15.36
CA ARG A 228 -7.49 1.03 -16.48
C ARG A 228 -8.02 -0.01 -17.46
N LYS A 229 -9.30 0.12 -17.84
CA LYS A 229 -9.84 -0.71 -18.91
C LYS A 229 -9.21 -0.28 -20.23
N VAL A 230 -8.61 -1.21 -20.96
CA VAL A 230 -7.91 -0.90 -22.22
C VAL A 230 -8.93 -0.52 -23.30
N SER A 231 -8.62 0.53 -24.06
CA SER A 231 -9.52 1.02 -25.09
C SER A 231 -9.43 0.18 -26.38
N LYS A 232 -10.45 0.29 -27.24
CA LYS A 232 -10.49 -0.46 -28.51
C LYS A 232 -9.37 -0.06 -29.49
N GLY A 233 -8.77 1.12 -29.36
CA GLY A 233 -7.68 1.57 -30.22
C GLY A 233 -6.35 0.88 -29.90
N GLU A 234 -6.10 0.65 -28.61
CA GLU A 234 -4.94 -0.11 -28.10
C GLU A 234 -5.14 -1.63 -28.28
N ALA A 235 -6.38 -2.07 -28.53
CA ALA A 235 -6.78 -3.48 -28.59
C ALA A 235 -6.42 -4.23 -29.88
N SER A 236 -5.70 -3.63 -30.83
CA SER A 236 -5.44 -4.29 -32.13
C SER A 236 -4.61 -5.57 -32.01
N THR A 237 -3.76 -5.67 -30.99
CA THR A 237 -2.92 -6.84 -30.66
C THR A 237 -3.42 -7.64 -29.46
N LEU A 238 -4.49 -7.19 -28.80
CA LEU A 238 -5.01 -7.82 -27.58
C LEU A 238 -5.96 -8.98 -27.89
N PRO A 239 -6.08 -9.96 -26.97
CA PRO A 239 -7.06 -11.03 -27.10
C PRO A 239 -8.49 -10.47 -27.16
N ARG A 240 -9.40 -11.25 -27.73
CA ARG A 240 -10.82 -10.90 -27.75
C ARG A 240 -11.38 -10.88 -26.33
N GLY A 241 -12.10 -9.81 -25.99
CA GLY A 241 -12.77 -9.66 -24.70
C GLY A 241 -12.40 -8.34 -24.03
N ASP A 242 -12.85 -8.19 -22.80
CA ASP A 242 -12.45 -7.04 -21.98
C ASP A 242 -11.06 -7.26 -21.39
N CYS A 243 -10.18 -6.26 -21.53
CA CYS A 243 -8.84 -6.25 -20.95
C CYS A 243 -8.66 -5.04 -20.02
N TRP A 244 -7.82 -5.22 -19.01
CA TRP A 244 -7.38 -4.19 -18.08
C TRP A 244 -5.88 -4.14 -18.05
N GLU A 245 -5.35 -2.93 -18.00
CA GLU A 245 -3.98 -2.67 -17.60
C GLU A 245 -3.96 -2.42 -16.09
N LEU A 246 -3.07 -3.10 -15.38
CA LEU A 246 -2.91 -3.01 -13.93
C LEU A 246 -1.61 -2.28 -13.58
N ASP A 247 -1.60 -1.49 -12.50
CA ASP A 247 -0.38 -0.80 -12.05
C ASP A 247 0.70 -1.82 -11.62
N PRO A 248 1.86 -1.88 -12.31
CA PRO A 248 2.94 -2.80 -11.96
C PRO A 248 3.44 -2.65 -10.52
N ALA A 249 3.34 -1.45 -9.93
CA ALA A 249 3.73 -1.21 -8.54
C ALA A 249 2.88 -1.99 -7.52
N SER A 250 1.72 -2.49 -7.95
CA SER A 250 0.77 -3.27 -7.14
C SER A 250 0.68 -4.73 -7.63
N LEU A 251 1.67 -5.21 -8.37
CA LEU A 251 1.79 -6.60 -8.81
C LEU A 251 3.02 -7.27 -8.17
N PRO A 252 2.96 -8.57 -7.86
CA PRO A 252 4.16 -9.35 -7.55
C PRO A 252 5.17 -9.28 -8.70
N ALA A 253 6.44 -9.07 -8.37
CA ALA A 253 7.52 -8.97 -9.36
C ALA A 253 7.63 -10.23 -10.24
N GLU A 254 7.27 -11.39 -9.71
CA GLU A 254 7.26 -12.66 -10.43
C GLU A 254 6.27 -12.68 -11.59
N LEU A 255 5.17 -11.92 -11.51
CA LEU A 255 4.20 -11.81 -12.59
C LEU A 255 4.64 -10.85 -13.69
N LEU A 256 5.54 -9.91 -13.39
CA LEU A 256 5.98 -8.93 -14.38
C LEU A 256 6.95 -9.54 -15.41
N HIS A 257 7.80 -10.46 -14.96
CA HIS A 257 8.79 -11.14 -15.79
C HIS A 257 8.34 -12.49 -16.39
N ALA A 258 7.10 -12.92 -16.11
CA ALA A 258 6.54 -14.20 -16.58
C ALA A 258 5.95 -14.15 -17.99
#